data_AF-A0A7Y7C3M7-F1
#
_entry.id   AF-A0A7Y7C3M7-F1
#
_cell.length_a   1.000
_cell.length_b   1.000
_cell.length_c   1.000
_cell.angle_alpha   90.00
_cell.angle_beta   90.00
_cell.angle_gamma   90.00
#
_symmetry.space_group_name_H-M   'P 1'
#
loop_
_entity.id
_entity.type
_entity.pdbx_description
1 polymer ?
#
loop_
_entity_poly.entity_id
_entity_poly.type
_entity_poly.pdbx_seq_one_letter_code
_entity_poly.pdbx_strand_id
1 'polypeptide(L)'
;MRDRIQAVLRQLAQTPDMEARWLHTLSLMEFIGARKISRTVADRHPSLEVLGHLADETRHAFAFKRLSAEVAGAEITAFLCPEAAGRYFQALDHELATWASSFTGAPDVYLHYLLTTTAIERRAMVLYPLYKAATRQPAVREELGRVVTEEQSHRRTIEDACVARLTAVGATLDAALALEERLFEAFIGELEATVARTQQG
;
A
#
# COMPACT_ATOMS: atom_id res chain seq x y z
N MET A 1 -8.11 -12.89 -8.10
CA MET A 1 -7.04 -12.19 -7.35
C MET A 1 -6.94 -12.60 -5.88
N ARG A 2 -8.02 -12.49 -5.09
CA ARG A 2 -7.98 -12.77 -3.62
C ARG A 2 -7.31 -14.10 -3.23
N ASP A 3 -7.64 -15.20 -3.89
CA ASP A 3 -7.10 -16.52 -3.55
C ASP A 3 -5.58 -16.62 -3.81
N ARG A 4 -5.10 -15.94 -4.87
CA ARG A 4 -3.66 -15.82 -5.18
C ARG A 4 -2.91 -15.08 -4.08
N ILE A 5 -3.43 -13.92 -3.66
CA ILE A 5 -2.89 -13.16 -2.53
C ILE A 5 -2.86 -14.04 -1.26
N GLN A 6 -3.96 -14.71 -0.95
CA GLN A 6 -4.04 -15.58 0.22
C GLN A 6 -3.02 -16.73 0.16
N ALA A 7 -2.84 -17.35 -1.01
CA ALA A 7 -1.90 -18.45 -1.20
C ALA A 7 -0.45 -17.99 -1.00
N VAL A 8 -0.03 -16.88 -1.64
CA VAL A 8 1.35 -16.39 -1.52
C VAL A 8 1.67 -15.89 -0.11
N LEU A 9 0.71 -15.23 0.56
CA LEU A 9 0.88 -14.80 1.96
C LEU A 9 1.02 -15.99 2.91
N ARG A 10 0.23 -17.05 2.70
CA ARG A 10 0.35 -18.28 3.49
C ARG A 10 1.69 -18.98 3.27
N GLN A 11 2.27 -18.89 2.09
CA GLN A 11 3.59 -19.48 1.79
C GLN A 11 4.72 -18.67 2.44
N LEU A 12 4.74 -17.35 2.27
CA LEU A 12 5.80 -16.51 2.86
C LEU A 12 5.77 -16.48 4.39
N ALA A 13 4.59 -16.64 5.01
CA ALA A 13 4.44 -16.68 6.47
C ALA A 13 4.86 -18.04 7.10
N GLN A 14 5.36 -18.99 6.31
CA GLN A 14 5.83 -20.29 6.82
C GLN A 14 7.19 -20.21 7.49
N THR A 15 8.03 -19.24 7.12
CA THR A 15 9.39 -19.11 7.64
C THR A 15 9.62 -17.70 8.17
N PRO A 16 10.28 -17.54 9.34
CA PRO A 16 10.58 -16.22 9.90
C PRO A 16 11.41 -15.34 8.95
N ASP A 17 12.37 -15.91 8.22
CA ASP A 17 13.20 -15.15 7.28
C ASP A 17 12.38 -14.50 6.15
N MET A 18 11.51 -15.27 5.49
CA MET A 18 10.64 -14.72 4.44
C MET A 18 9.64 -13.71 4.99
N GLU A 19 9.05 -14.00 6.15
CA GLU A 19 8.09 -13.12 6.80
C GLU A 19 8.75 -11.79 7.21
N ALA A 20 9.97 -11.82 7.76
CA ALA A 20 10.73 -10.62 8.08
C ALA A 20 11.03 -9.77 6.84
N ARG A 21 11.48 -10.38 5.73
CA ARG A 21 11.71 -9.68 4.46
C ARG A 21 10.43 -9.08 3.88
N TRP A 22 9.30 -9.78 4.01
CA TRP A 22 8.00 -9.27 3.60
C TRP A 22 7.55 -8.08 4.45
N LEU A 23 7.70 -8.15 5.78
CA LEU A 23 7.45 -7.01 6.68
C LEU A 23 8.34 -5.81 6.33
N HIS A 24 9.60 -6.06 5.94
CA HIS A 24 10.48 -4.99 5.48
C HIS A 24 9.99 -4.36 4.16
N THR A 25 9.45 -5.16 3.24
CA THR A 25 8.80 -4.65 2.03
C THR A 25 7.53 -3.85 2.34
N LEU A 26 6.68 -4.32 3.26
CA LEU A 26 5.51 -3.54 3.70
C LEU A 26 5.92 -2.20 4.32
N SER A 27 6.95 -2.20 5.17
CA SER A 27 7.54 -0.97 5.70
C SER A 27 7.97 0.00 4.59
N LEU A 28 8.63 -0.51 3.54
CA LEU A 28 8.99 0.30 2.38
C LEU A 28 7.76 0.84 1.64
N MET A 29 6.70 0.05 1.49
CA MET A 29 5.48 0.46 0.81
C MET A 29 4.76 1.60 1.55
N GLU A 30 4.56 1.48 2.87
CA GLU A 30 3.97 2.57 3.68
C GLU A 30 4.87 3.82 3.66
N PHE A 31 6.19 3.64 3.70
CA PHE A 31 7.11 4.77 3.60
C PHE A 31 7.04 5.46 2.23
N ILE A 32 6.85 4.71 1.14
CA ILE A 32 6.60 5.28 -0.19
C ILE A 32 5.28 6.05 -0.20
N GLY A 33 4.23 5.53 0.46
CA GLY A 33 2.95 6.22 0.69
C GLY A 33 3.15 7.57 1.38
N ALA A 34 3.76 7.56 2.57
CA ALA A 34 4.10 8.77 3.34
C ALA A 34 4.88 9.80 2.49
N ARG A 35 5.91 9.35 1.74
CA ARG A 35 6.71 10.23 0.88
C ARG A 35 5.88 10.88 -0.23
N LYS A 36 4.94 10.14 -0.83
CA LYS A 36 4.05 10.66 -1.87
C LYS A 36 3.10 11.71 -1.30
N ILE A 37 2.47 11.45 -0.15
CA ILE A 37 1.61 12.41 0.54
C ILE A 37 2.37 13.69 0.82
N SER A 38 3.57 13.59 1.41
CA SER A 38 4.43 14.74 1.69
C SER A 38 4.76 15.56 0.44
N ARG A 39 5.08 14.90 -0.69
CA ARG A 39 5.39 15.57 -1.96
C ARG A 39 4.16 16.28 -2.56
N THR A 40 2.99 15.67 -2.48
CA THR A 40 1.73 16.27 -2.96
C THR A 40 1.45 17.61 -2.26
N VAL A 41 1.79 17.74 -0.98
CA VAL A 41 1.51 18.93 -0.18
C VAL A 41 2.75 19.81 0.05
N ALA A 42 3.79 19.68 -0.78
CA ALA A 42 5.02 20.45 -0.62
C ALA A 42 4.85 21.93 -0.96
N ASP A 43 3.95 22.27 -1.89
CA ASP A 43 3.79 23.65 -2.39
C ASP A 43 2.89 24.52 -1.50
N ARG A 44 2.11 23.91 -0.59
CA ARG A 44 1.20 24.58 0.34
C ARG A 44 1.10 23.77 1.62
N HIS A 45 1.05 24.44 2.78
CA HIS A 45 0.91 23.72 4.04
C HIS A 45 -0.34 22.80 4.01
N PRO A 46 -0.19 21.50 4.30
CA PRO A 46 -1.29 20.55 4.29
C PRO A 46 -2.39 20.89 5.30
N SER A 47 -3.59 20.36 5.04
CA SER A 47 -4.67 20.36 6.03
C SER A 47 -4.31 19.46 7.23
N LEU A 48 -5.00 19.65 8.35
CA LEU A 48 -4.86 18.79 9.54
C LEU A 48 -5.09 17.31 9.20
N GLU A 49 -6.09 17.02 8.36
CA GLU A 49 -6.41 15.66 7.93
C GLU A 49 -5.26 15.01 7.16
N VAL A 50 -4.65 15.72 6.20
CA VAL A 50 -3.52 15.20 5.43
C VAL A 50 -2.28 15.02 6.29
N LEU A 51 -2.06 15.90 7.28
CA LEU A 51 -0.96 15.72 8.25
C LEU A 51 -1.18 14.53 9.18
N GLY A 52 -2.42 14.33 9.65
CA GLY A 52 -2.78 13.16 10.44
C GLY A 52 -2.50 11.88 9.66
N HIS A 53 -2.98 11.83 8.42
CA HIS A 53 -2.74 10.69 7.54
C HIS A 53 -1.24 10.45 7.28
N LEU A 54 -0.46 11.49 6.98
CA LEU A 54 0.99 11.38 6.82
C LEU A 54 1.69 10.83 8.07
N ALA A 55 1.24 11.25 9.27
CA ALA A 55 1.80 10.78 10.53
C ALA A 55 1.50 9.29 10.75
N ASP A 56 0.30 8.84 10.40
CA ASP A 56 -0.11 7.45 10.50
C ASP A 56 0.67 6.55 9.53
N GLU A 57 0.80 6.94 8.27
CA GLU A 57 1.60 6.20 7.27
C GLU A 57 3.07 6.05 7.69
N THR A 58 3.65 7.11 8.26
CA THR A 58 5.01 7.07 8.80
C THR A 58 5.11 6.11 9.99
N ARG A 59 4.09 6.07 10.84
CA ARG A 59 4.02 5.16 11.99
C ARG A 59 3.84 3.71 11.54
N HIS A 60 3.03 3.44 10.52
CA HIS A 60 2.88 2.10 9.94
C HIS A 60 4.19 1.59 9.35
N ALA A 61 4.89 2.45 8.58
CA ALA A 61 6.21 2.13 8.05
C ALA A 61 7.20 1.74 9.17
N PHE A 62 7.24 2.52 10.25
CA PHE A 62 8.06 2.22 11.41
C PHE A 62 7.66 0.91 12.10
N ALA A 63 6.35 0.68 12.31
CA ALA A 63 5.85 -0.51 12.97
C ALA A 63 6.22 -1.78 12.21
N PHE A 64 6.06 -1.80 10.88
CA PHE A 64 6.47 -2.94 10.05
C PHE A 64 7.99 -3.13 10.03
N LYS A 65 8.80 -2.06 10.05
CA LYS A 65 10.27 -2.17 10.17
C LYS A 65 10.68 -2.80 11.49
N ARG A 66 10.07 -2.36 12.60
CA ARG A 66 10.30 -2.91 13.93
C ARG A 66 9.93 -4.40 13.97
N LEU A 67 8.75 -4.77 13.47
CA LEU A 67 8.30 -6.16 13.42
C LEU A 67 9.21 -7.03 12.54
N SER A 68 9.68 -6.49 11.42
CA SER A 68 10.66 -7.17 10.57
C SER A 68 11.92 -7.53 11.37
N ALA A 69 12.46 -6.58 12.14
CA ALA A 69 13.61 -6.81 12.99
C ALA A 69 13.34 -7.80 14.14
N GLU A 70 12.16 -7.73 14.75
CA GLU A 70 11.75 -8.68 15.81
C GLU A 70 11.63 -10.11 15.30
N VAL A 71 11.00 -10.30 14.14
CA VAL A 71 10.85 -11.63 13.52
C VAL A 71 12.20 -12.21 13.08
N ALA A 72 13.11 -11.36 12.60
CA ALA A 72 14.47 -11.76 12.23
C ALA A 72 15.43 -11.90 13.43
N GLY A 73 15.10 -11.35 14.59
CA GLY A 73 15.98 -11.24 15.76
C GLY A 73 17.04 -10.14 15.68
N ALA A 74 17.10 -9.39 14.57
CA ALA A 74 17.98 -8.25 14.35
C ALA A 74 17.47 -7.40 13.18
N GLU A 75 17.95 -6.16 13.05
CA GLU A 75 17.64 -5.36 11.88
C GLU A 75 18.21 -5.99 10.60
N ILE A 76 17.36 -6.15 9.58
CA ILE A 76 17.73 -6.68 8.27
C ILE A 76 17.73 -5.60 7.20
N THR A 77 18.57 -5.81 6.17
CA THR A 77 18.62 -4.99 4.94
C THR A 77 17.92 -5.67 3.77
N ALA A 78 17.67 -6.98 3.84
CA ALA A 78 17.01 -7.73 2.79
C ALA A 78 15.50 -7.42 2.73
N PHE A 79 14.97 -7.40 1.51
CA PHE A 79 13.55 -7.18 1.21
C PHE A 79 13.03 -8.35 0.37
N LEU A 80 11.70 -8.46 0.28
CA LEU A 80 11.04 -9.33 -0.67
C LEU A 80 10.43 -8.50 -1.81
N CYS A 81 11.00 -8.61 -3.02
CA CYS A 81 10.55 -7.88 -4.22
C CYS A 81 10.47 -6.33 -4.10
N PRO A 82 11.49 -5.64 -3.55
CA PRO A 82 11.41 -4.19 -3.34
C PRO A 82 11.31 -3.40 -4.65
N GLU A 83 11.95 -3.85 -5.74
CA GLU A 83 11.88 -3.18 -7.04
C GLU A 83 10.49 -3.29 -7.65
N ALA A 84 9.83 -4.44 -7.51
CA ALA A 84 8.47 -4.66 -8.01
C ALA A 84 7.46 -3.83 -7.22
N ALA A 85 7.58 -3.79 -5.89
CA ALA A 85 6.77 -2.92 -5.03
C ALA A 85 6.95 -1.44 -5.38
N GLY A 86 8.20 -1.00 -5.59
CA GLY A 86 8.51 0.35 -6.02
C GLY A 86 7.91 0.70 -7.40
N ARG A 87 8.04 -0.21 -8.38
CA ARG A 87 7.43 -0.04 -9.72
C ARG A 87 5.91 0.07 -9.63
N TYR A 88 5.26 -0.76 -8.82
CA TYR A 88 3.81 -0.71 -8.60
C TYR A 88 3.35 0.69 -8.16
N PHE A 89 3.95 1.23 -7.09
CA PHE A 89 3.60 2.57 -6.58
C PHE A 89 3.97 3.71 -7.53
N GLN A 90 5.06 3.58 -8.29
CA GLN A 90 5.48 4.61 -9.25
C GLN A 90 4.57 4.65 -10.47
N ALA A 91 4.24 3.49 -11.04
CA ALA A 91 3.35 3.37 -12.17
C ALA A 91 1.94 3.87 -11.81
N LEU A 92 1.42 3.46 -10.64
CA LEU A 92 0.08 3.87 -10.20
C LEU A 92 -0.04 5.39 -10.08
N ASP A 93 0.92 6.03 -9.42
CA ASP A 93 0.99 7.50 -9.25
C ASP A 93 1.07 8.23 -10.59
N HIS A 94 1.92 7.76 -11.50
CA HIS A 94 2.06 8.39 -12.82
C HIS A 94 0.80 8.23 -13.68
N GLU A 95 0.24 7.03 -13.72
CA GLU A 95 -0.94 6.72 -14.53
C GLU A 95 -2.19 7.43 -13.98
N LEU A 96 -2.39 7.46 -12.66
CA LEU A 96 -3.51 8.18 -12.04
C LEU A 96 -3.38 9.70 -12.19
N ALA A 97 -2.18 10.27 -12.10
CA ALA A 97 -1.97 11.69 -12.35
C ALA A 97 -2.33 12.07 -13.80
N THR A 98 -1.91 11.24 -14.77
CA THR A 98 -2.20 11.43 -16.19
C THR A 98 -3.71 11.29 -16.46
N TRP A 99 -4.32 10.25 -15.90
CA TRP A 99 -5.75 9.99 -16.01
C TRP A 99 -6.58 11.12 -15.41
N ALA A 100 -6.27 11.57 -14.18
CA ALA A 100 -6.95 12.70 -13.53
C ALA A 100 -6.87 13.99 -14.36
N SER A 101 -5.67 14.29 -14.88
CA SER A 101 -5.43 15.49 -15.70
C SER A 101 -6.24 15.50 -17.00
N SER A 102 -6.62 14.32 -17.52
CA SER A 102 -7.45 14.23 -18.73
C SER A 102 -8.89 14.73 -18.52
N PHE A 103 -9.39 14.73 -17.28
CA PHE A 103 -10.72 15.26 -16.93
C PHE A 103 -10.67 16.72 -16.51
N THR A 104 -9.63 17.13 -15.79
CA THR A 104 -9.51 18.49 -15.25
C THR A 104 -8.87 19.47 -16.24
N GLY A 105 -8.22 18.99 -17.30
CA GLY A 105 -7.50 19.78 -18.29
C GLY A 105 -6.17 20.37 -17.80
N ALA A 106 -5.81 20.16 -16.54
CA ALA A 106 -4.58 20.61 -15.91
C ALA A 106 -4.25 19.72 -14.68
N PRO A 107 -3.01 19.70 -14.18
CA PRO A 107 -2.66 18.93 -12.98
C PRO A 107 -3.51 19.33 -11.77
N ASP A 108 -4.26 18.39 -11.22
CA ASP A 108 -4.98 18.53 -9.95
C ASP A 108 -4.31 17.68 -8.87
N VAL A 109 -3.42 18.34 -8.13
CA VAL A 109 -2.59 17.72 -7.10
C VAL A 109 -3.44 17.09 -5.98
N TYR A 110 -4.55 17.72 -5.61
CA TYR A 110 -5.41 17.19 -4.54
C TYR A 110 -6.21 15.99 -5.02
N LEU A 111 -6.79 16.04 -6.22
CA LEU A 111 -7.45 14.88 -6.82
C LEU A 111 -6.48 13.70 -6.99
N HIS A 112 -5.25 13.97 -7.42
CA HIS A 112 -4.23 12.94 -7.53
C HIS A 112 -3.93 12.26 -6.18
N TYR A 113 -3.80 13.03 -5.09
CA TYR A 113 -3.67 12.46 -3.75
C TYR A 113 -4.86 11.59 -3.38
N LEU A 114 -6.09 12.11 -3.51
CA LEU A 114 -7.30 11.37 -3.19
C LEU A 114 -7.38 10.04 -3.96
N LEU A 115 -7.05 10.06 -5.25
CA LEU A 115 -7.08 8.88 -6.11
C LEU A 115 -6.04 7.83 -5.73
N THR A 116 -4.78 8.23 -5.62
CA THR A 116 -3.68 7.31 -5.31
C THR A 116 -3.88 6.70 -3.94
N THR A 117 -4.26 7.50 -2.94
CA THR A 117 -4.58 7.00 -1.60
C THR A 117 -5.76 6.05 -1.64
N THR A 118 -6.90 6.43 -2.23
CA THR A 118 -8.09 5.57 -2.30
C THR A 118 -7.77 4.20 -2.92
N ALA A 119 -6.98 4.19 -4.00
CA ALA A 119 -6.59 2.95 -4.67
C ALA A 119 -5.70 2.06 -3.78
N ILE A 120 -4.67 2.64 -3.15
CA ILE A 120 -3.75 1.92 -2.24
C ILE A 120 -4.46 1.40 -0.99
N GLU A 121 -5.27 2.23 -0.32
CA GLU A 121 -5.96 1.83 0.91
C GLU A 121 -7.01 0.74 0.64
N ARG A 122 -7.72 0.79 -0.49
CA ARG A 122 -8.61 -0.31 -0.91
C ARG A 122 -7.85 -1.62 -1.07
N ARG A 123 -6.61 -1.57 -1.60
CA ARG A 123 -5.75 -2.75 -1.67
C ARG A 123 -5.30 -3.21 -0.28
N ALA A 124 -4.89 -2.29 0.59
CA ALA A 124 -4.50 -2.59 1.97
C ALA A 124 -5.64 -3.30 2.74
N MET A 125 -6.88 -2.85 2.54
CA MET A 125 -8.09 -3.47 3.10
C MET A 125 -8.36 -4.90 2.61
N VAL A 126 -7.71 -5.35 1.54
CA VAL A 126 -7.71 -6.76 1.11
C VAL A 126 -6.46 -7.49 1.61
N LEU A 127 -5.29 -6.89 1.43
CA LEU A 127 -3.99 -7.49 1.72
C LEU A 127 -3.79 -7.76 3.21
N TYR A 128 -4.04 -6.76 4.06
CA TYR A 128 -3.75 -6.85 5.49
C TYR A 128 -4.64 -7.82 6.25
N PRO A 129 -5.97 -7.91 6.00
CA PRO A 129 -6.78 -8.97 6.62
C PRO A 129 -6.35 -10.37 6.21
N LEU A 130 -5.96 -10.58 4.94
CA LEU A 130 -5.44 -11.87 4.48
C LEU A 130 -4.10 -12.19 5.14
N TYR A 131 -3.21 -11.20 5.27
CA TYR A 131 -1.91 -11.39 5.90
C TYR A 131 -2.05 -11.68 7.40
N LYS A 132 -2.95 -10.97 8.07
CA LYS A 132 -3.30 -11.20 9.48
C LYS A 132 -3.76 -12.63 9.73
N ALA A 133 -4.51 -13.21 8.78
CA ALA A 133 -4.95 -14.59 8.84
C ALA A 133 -3.85 -15.61 8.51
N ALA A 134 -2.82 -15.21 7.76
CA ALA A 134 -1.71 -16.07 7.35
C ALA A 134 -0.57 -16.13 8.39
N THR A 135 -0.23 -15.00 9.01
CA THR A 135 0.86 -14.91 9.99
C THR A 135 0.60 -15.75 11.24
N ARG A 136 1.66 -16.39 11.74
CA ARG A 136 1.68 -17.10 13.03
C ARG A 136 2.22 -16.24 14.16
N GLN A 137 2.78 -15.06 13.86
CA GLN A 137 3.39 -14.16 14.83
C GLN A 137 2.32 -13.32 15.52
N PRO A 138 2.14 -13.43 16.86
CA PRO A 138 1.10 -12.68 17.57
C PRO A 138 1.24 -11.16 17.43
N ALA A 139 2.48 -10.64 17.53
CA ALA A 139 2.76 -9.22 17.40
C ALA A 139 2.40 -8.67 16.01
N VAL A 140 2.71 -9.43 14.95
CA VAL A 140 2.35 -9.06 13.57
C VAL A 140 0.84 -9.06 13.38
N ARG A 141 0.15 -10.07 13.92
CA ARG A 141 -1.32 -10.17 13.85
C ARG A 141 -2.02 -9.02 14.56
N GLU A 142 -1.49 -8.62 15.71
CA GLU A 142 -2.00 -7.50 16.50
C GLU A 142 -1.82 -6.18 15.75
N GLU A 143 -0.60 -5.90 15.26
CA GLU A 143 -0.30 -4.68 14.52
C GLU A 143 -1.16 -4.56 13.26
N LEU A 144 -1.28 -5.63 12.46
CA LEU A 144 -2.19 -5.65 11.29
C LEU A 144 -3.64 -5.36 11.68
N GLY A 145 -4.07 -5.74 12.88
CA GLY A 145 -5.39 -5.39 13.40
C GLY A 145 -5.57 -3.90 13.64
N ARG A 146 -4.54 -3.23 14.17
CA ARG A 146 -4.54 -1.77 14.40
C ARG A 146 -4.52 -1.02 13.08
N VAL A 147 -3.56 -1.36 12.20
CA VAL A 147 -3.42 -0.77 10.86
C VAL A 147 -4.75 -0.87 10.09
N VAL A 148 -5.37 -2.05 10.00
CA VAL A 148 -6.67 -2.21 9.31
C VAL A 148 -7.78 -1.31 9.87
N THR A 149 -7.78 -1.07 11.19
CA THR A 149 -8.78 -0.18 11.83
C THR A 149 -8.54 1.27 11.45
N GLU A 150 -7.28 1.69 11.40
CA GLU A 150 -6.84 3.03 11.03
C GLU A 150 -7.11 3.30 9.54
N GLU A 151 -6.68 2.38 8.66
CA GLU A 151 -6.95 2.40 7.21
C GLU A 151 -8.44 2.50 6.90
N GLN A 152 -9.29 1.75 7.62
CA GLN A 152 -10.73 1.83 7.41
C GLN A 152 -11.31 3.21 7.74
N SER A 153 -10.70 3.94 8.69
CA SER A 153 -11.12 5.29 9.08
C SER A 153 -10.72 6.31 8.02
N HIS A 154 -9.46 6.28 7.55
CA HIS A 154 -8.96 7.17 6.49
C HIS A 154 -9.77 7.01 5.21
N ARG A 155 -9.95 5.77 4.79
CA ARG A 155 -10.60 5.43 3.53
C ARG A 155 -11.97 6.04 3.39
N ARG A 156 -12.81 6.02 4.43
CA ARG A 156 -14.17 6.58 4.32
C ARG A 156 -14.13 8.06 3.94
N THR A 157 -13.34 8.85 4.66
CA THR A 157 -13.27 10.29 4.43
C THR A 157 -12.61 10.62 3.09
N ILE A 158 -11.49 9.95 2.77
CA ILE A 158 -10.72 10.21 1.55
C ILE A 158 -11.45 9.72 0.31
N GLU A 159 -12.06 8.54 0.36
CA GLU A 159 -12.82 7.97 -0.75
C GLU A 159 -14.08 8.80 -1.05
N ASP A 160 -14.80 9.27 -0.01
CA ASP A 160 -15.97 10.13 -0.20
C ASP A 160 -15.57 11.46 -0.89
N ALA A 161 -14.47 12.08 -0.46
CA ALA A 161 -13.92 13.26 -1.11
C ALA A 161 -13.47 12.98 -2.55
N CYS A 162 -12.87 11.81 -2.80
CA CYS A 162 -12.45 11.36 -4.12
C CYS A 162 -13.65 11.25 -5.06
N VAL A 163 -14.69 10.52 -4.65
CA VAL A 163 -15.90 10.29 -5.43
C VAL A 163 -16.63 11.60 -5.72
N ALA A 164 -16.74 12.50 -4.74
CA ALA A 164 -17.36 13.81 -4.94
C ALA A 164 -16.62 14.62 -6.02
N ARG A 165 -15.27 14.62 -5.97
CA ARG A 165 -14.44 15.39 -6.91
C ARG A 165 -14.44 14.79 -8.32
N LEU A 166 -14.44 13.45 -8.43
CA LEU A 166 -14.58 12.75 -9.72
C LEU A 166 -15.95 13.01 -10.35
N THR A 167 -17.02 12.95 -9.56
CA THR A 167 -18.39 13.21 -10.03
C THR A 167 -18.51 14.62 -10.61
N ALA A 168 -17.87 15.62 -9.99
CA ALA A 168 -17.87 17.00 -10.47
C ALA A 168 -17.22 17.18 -11.86
N VAL A 169 -16.37 16.24 -12.29
CA VAL A 169 -15.73 16.23 -13.62
C VAL A 169 -16.24 15.13 -14.53
N GLY A 170 -17.36 14.49 -14.18
CA GLY A 170 -17.99 13.43 -14.98
C GLY A 170 -17.22 12.10 -15.01
N ALA A 171 -16.37 11.85 -14.02
CA ALA A 171 -15.58 10.63 -13.89
C ALA A 171 -16.08 9.74 -12.74
N THR A 172 -15.68 8.47 -12.75
CA THR A 172 -15.93 7.49 -11.68
C THR A 172 -14.64 6.84 -11.22
N LEU A 173 -14.66 6.21 -10.05
CA LEU A 173 -13.50 5.55 -9.46
C LEU A 173 -13.11 4.25 -10.21
N ASP A 174 -14.04 3.65 -10.97
CA ASP A 174 -13.86 2.34 -11.61
C ASP A 174 -12.60 2.23 -12.48
N ALA A 175 -12.32 3.26 -13.30
CA ALA A 175 -11.14 3.25 -14.16
C ALA A 175 -9.84 3.32 -13.35
N ALA A 176 -9.80 4.12 -12.27
CA ALA A 176 -8.66 4.19 -11.38
C ALA A 176 -8.38 2.84 -10.67
N LEU A 177 -9.43 2.12 -10.27
CA LEU A 177 -9.30 0.82 -9.64
C LEU A 177 -8.89 -0.28 -10.62
N ALA A 178 -9.35 -0.21 -11.88
CA ALA A 178 -8.89 -1.11 -12.92
C ALA A 178 -7.40 -0.93 -13.22
N LEU A 179 -6.90 0.32 -13.19
CA LEU A 179 -5.47 0.61 -13.28
C LEU A 179 -4.70 0.02 -12.11
N GLU A 180 -5.17 0.21 -10.88
CA GLU A 180 -4.56 -0.39 -9.68
C GLU A 180 -4.52 -1.91 -9.75
N GLU A 181 -5.65 -2.57 -10.05
CA GLU A 181 -5.74 -4.04 -10.09
C GLU A 181 -4.74 -4.62 -11.09
N ARG A 182 -4.61 -4.02 -12.28
CA ARG A 182 -3.65 -4.46 -13.31
C ARG A 182 -2.20 -4.34 -12.83
N LEU A 183 -1.84 -3.22 -12.20
CA LEU A 183 -0.48 -2.99 -11.71
C LEU A 183 -0.16 -3.88 -10.50
N PHE A 184 -1.13 -4.08 -9.62
CA PHE A 184 -1.02 -4.97 -8.47
C PHE A 184 -0.92 -6.44 -8.89
N GLU A 185 -1.63 -6.85 -9.95
CA GLU A 185 -1.52 -8.19 -10.53
C GLU A 185 -0.09 -8.49 -10.99
N ALA A 186 0.57 -7.53 -11.65
CA ALA A 186 1.96 -7.67 -12.05
C ALA A 186 2.89 -7.83 -10.84
N PHE A 187 2.69 -7.01 -9.80
CA PHE A 187 3.45 -7.12 -8.55
C PHE A 187 3.25 -8.47 -7.86
N ILE A 188 2.01 -8.95 -7.74
CA ILE A 188 1.71 -10.26 -7.14
C ILE A 188 2.34 -11.40 -7.94
N GLY A 189 2.34 -11.33 -9.27
CA GLY A 189 3.00 -12.34 -10.10
C GLY A 189 4.51 -12.45 -9.81
N GLU A 190 5.19 -11.33 -9.61
CA GLU A 190 6.62 -11.32 -9.23
C GLU A 190 6.85 -11.83 -7.81
N LEU A 191 5.95 -11.48 -6.87
CA LEU A 191 5.99 -11.96 -5.50
C LEU A 191 5.82 -13.49 -5.43
N GLU A 192 4.81 -14.02 -6.12
CA GLU A 192 4.55 -15.47 -6.25
C GLU A 192 5.79 -16.20 -6.80
N ALA A 193 6.37 -15.69 -7.90
CA ALA A 193 7.55 -16.29 -8.51
C ALA A 193 8.78 -16.25 -7.59
N THR A 194 8.95 -15.17 -6.83
CA THR A 194 10.07 -15.04 -5.87
C THR A 194 9.90 -15.98 -4.69
N VAL A 195 8.70 -16.04 -4.10
CA VAL A 195 8.37 -16.97 -3.01
C VAL A 195 8.60 -18.42 -3.42
N ALA A 196 8.15 -18.81 -4.62
CA ALA A 196 8.35 -20.17 -5.12
C ALA A 196 9.84 -20.52 -5.30
N ARG A 197 10.68 -19.59 -5.78
CA ARG A 197 12.13 -19.81 -5.92
C ARG A 197 12.84 -19.94 -4.57
N THR A 198 12.50 -19.10 -3.60
CA THR A 198 13.12 -19.12 -2.26
C THR A 198 12.82 -20.41 -1.49
N GLN A 199 11.73 -21.10 -1.79
CA GLN A 199 11.40 -22.39 -1.16
C GLN A 199 12.08 -23.61 -1.80
N GLN A 200 12.71 -23.46 -2.97
CA GLN A 200 13.37 -24.54 -3.71
C GLN A 200 14.90 -24.57 -3.52
N GLY A 201 15.48 -23.50 -2.97
CA GLY A 201 16.91 -23.39 -2.68
C GLY A 201 17.18 -23.48 -1.19
#